data_AF-A0A941VT74-F1
#
_entry.id   AF-A0A941VT74-F1
#
_cell.length_a   1.000
_cell.length_b   1.000
_cell.length_c   1.000
_cell.angle_alpha   90.00
_cell.angle_beta   90.00
_cell.angle_gamma   90.00
#
_symmetry.space_group_name_H-M   'P 1'
#
loop_
_entity.id
_entity.type
_entity.pdbx_description
1 polymer ?
#
loop_
_entity_poly.entity_id
_entity_poly.type
_entity_poly.pdbx_seq_one_letter_code
_entity_poly.pdbx_strand_id
1 'polypeptide(L)' 'MSTKLLINASDPEEIRVATVKDGRLEEFRIESAAREITQGNIYKGVITRIEPSLQA' A
#
# COMPACT_ATOMS: atom_id res chain seq x y z
N MET A 1 -0.79 28.07 4.68
CA MET A 1 -0.84 26.68 5.16
C MET A 1 -0.32 25.78 4.07
N SER A 2 0.93 25.33 4.18
CA SER A 2 1.54 24.43 3.18
C SER A 2 1.64 23.03 3.78
N THR A 3 0.94 22.08 3.16
CA THR A 3 1.09 20.66 3.44
C THR A 3 1.90 20.04 2.31
N LYS A 4 2.92 19.27 2.66
CA LYS A 4 3.79 18.54 1.73
C LYS A 4 3.66 17.04 2.00
N LEU A 5 3.56 16.27 0.93
CA LEU A 5 3.75 14.82 0.96
C LEU A 5 5.17 14.54 0.49
N LEU A 6 5.99 13.96 1.36
CA LEU A 6 7.38 13.58 1.05
C LEU A 6 7.44 12.07 0.90
N ILE A 7 8.03 11.60 -0.20
CA ILE A 7 8.18 10.18 -0.51
C ILE A 7 9.68 9.92 -0.73
N ASN A 8 10.25 9.00 0.05
CA ASN A 8 11.62 8.53 -0.14
C ASN A 8 11.58 7.03 -0.50
N ALA A 9 12.07 6.72 -1.70
CA ALA A 9 12.17 5.37 -2.25
C ALA A 9 13.60 5.06 -2.72
N SER A 10 14.61 5.63 -2.05
CA SER A 10 16.03 5.40 -2.39
C SER A 10 16.49 4.00 -2.02
N ASP A 11 15.92 3.43 -0.96
CA ASP A 11 16.20 2.09 -0.47
C ASP A 11 15.16 1.12 -1.08
N PRO A 12 15.56 0.04 -1.77
CA PRO A 12 14.61 -0.87 -2.42
C PRO A 12 13.80 -1.74 -1.43
N GLU A 13 14.30 -1.90 -0.22
CA GLU A 13 13.67 -2.69 0.84
C GLU A 13 12.50 -1.95 1.50
N GLU A 14 12.45 -0.62 1.39
CA GLU A 14 11.44 0.19 2.06
C GLU A 14 11.14 1.54 1.40
N ILE A 15 9.87 1.95 1.47
CA ILE A 15 9.41 3.26 1.05
C ILE A 15 8.97 4.04 2.29
N ARG A 16 9.51 5.25 2.46
CA ARG A 16 9.14 6.14 3.58
C ARG A 16 8.24 7.24 3.06
N VAL A 17 7.07 7.41 3.68
CA VAL A 17 6.10 8.45 3.31
C VAL A 17 5.82 9.33 4.52
N ALA A 18 5.91 10.65 4.34
CA ALA A 18 5.71 11.63 5.38
C ALA A 18 4.76 12.75 4.94
N THR A 19 3.80 13.09 5.81
CA THR A 19 3.00 14.30 5.66
C THR A 19 3.59 15.38 6.57
N VAL A 20 4.00 16.50 5.97
CA VAL A 20 4.62 17.64 6.66
C VAL A 20 3.75 18.87 6.49
N LYS A 21 3.27 19.45 7.58
CA LYS A 21 2.47 20.67 7.59
C LYS A 21 3.24 21.82 8.22
N ASP A 22 3.42 22.90 7.47
CA ASP A 22 4.15 24.10 7.90
C ASP A 22 5.54 23.78 8.52
N GLY A 23 6.23 22.79 7.91
CA GLY A 23 7.55 22.33 8.34
C GLY A 23 7.55 21.35 9.51
N ARG A 24 6.39 20.99 10.08
CA ARG A 24 6.26 19.98 11.14
C ARG A 24 5.76 18.66 10.58
N LEU A 25 6.35 17.57 11.05
CA LEU A 25 5.91 16.22 10.71
C LEU A 25 4.58 15.92 11.42
N GLU A 26 3.56 15.55 10.64
CA GLU A 26 2.24 15.16 11.15
C GLU A 26 2.07 13.64 11.11
N GLU A 27 2.44 13.01 10.00
CA GLU A 27 2.34 11.56 9.80
C GLU A 27 3.60 11.02 9.15
N PHE A 28 4.02 9.83 9.58
CA PHE A 28 5.15 9.11 9.01
C PHE A 28 4.86 7.62 9.00
N ARG A 29 5.04 6.98 7.84
CA ARG A 29 4.95 5.53 7.70
C ARG A 29 6.07 4.98 6.84
N ILE A 30 6.39 3.72 7.10
CA ILE A 30 7.34 2.94 6.30
C ILE A 30 6.58 1.75 5.72
N GLU A 31 6.68 1.58 4.41
CA GLU A 31 6.19 0.41 3.70
C GLU A 31 7.38 -0.49 3.38
N SER A 32 7.38 -1.70 3.93
CA SER A 32 8.43 -2.69 3.63
C SER A 32 8.06 -3.49 2.37
N ALA A 33 9.06 -3.77 1.55
CA ALA A 33 8.93 -4.65 0.39
C ALA A 33 8.75 -6.13 0.77
N ALA A 34 8.94 -6.50 2.04
CA ALA A 34 8.90 -7.90 2.50
C ALA A 34 7.52 -8.55 2.39
N ARG A 35 6.43 -7.76 2.35
CA ARG A 35 5.07 -8.29 2.23
C ARG A 35 4.17 -7.34 1.47
N GLU A 36 3.60 -7.84 0.38
CA GLU A 36 2.54 -7.15 -0.33
C GLU A 36 1.22 -7.21 0.45
N ILE A 37 0.55 -6.07 0.60
CA ILE A 37 -0.79 -5.99 1.16
C ILE A 37 -1.79 -6.25 0.03
N THR A 38 -2.39 -7.42 0.01
CA THR A 38 -3.34 -7.82 -1.04
C THR A 38 -4.81 -7.56 -0.67
N GLN A 39 -5.07 -7.20 0.60
CA GLN A 39 -6.42 -6.92 1.09
C GLN A 39 -6.97 -5.65 0.44
N GLY A 40 -8.21 -5.72 -0.06
CA GLY A 40 -8.87 -4.60 -0.73
C GLY A 40 -8.51 -4.45 -2.21
N ASN A 41 -7.59 -5.27 -2.73
CA ASN A 41 -7.26 -5.26 -4.14
C ASN A 41 -8.45 -5.77 -4.97
N ILE A 42 -8.68 -5.12 -6.11
CA ILE A 42 -9.71 -5.50 -7.08
C ILE A 42 -9.00 -6.04 -8.32
N TYR A 43 -9.35 -7.27 -8.69
CA TYR A 43 -8.76 -7.97 -9.82
C TYR A 43 -9.82 -8.32 -10.86
N LYS A 44 -9.40 -8.41 -12.12
CA LYS A 44 -10.19 -9.03 -13.18
C LYS A 44 -9.81 -10.51 -13.27
N GLY A 45 -10.54 -11.36 -12.57
CA GLY A 45 -10.36 -12.81 -12.58
C GLY A 45 -11.01 -13.48 -13.80
N VAL A 46 -10.56 -14.70 -14.10
CA VAL A 46 -11.22 -15.64 -15.02
C VAL A 46 -11.65 -16.86 -14.21
N ILE A 47 -12.86 -17.36 -14.44
CA ILE A 47 -13.36 -18.58 -13.78
C ILE A 47 -12.55 -19.77 -14.30
N THR A 48 -11.88 -20.49 -13.40
CA THR A 48 -11.06 -21.67 -13.74
C THR A 48 -11.78 -22.99 -13.46
N ARG A 49 -12.62 -23.03 -12.42
CA ARG A 49 -13.35 -24.23 -11.98
C ARG A 49 -14.59 -23.80 -11.16
N ILE A 50 -15.63 -24.63 -11.17
CA ILE A 50 -16.82 -24.48 -10.33
C ILE A 50 -16.97 -25.78 -9.53
N GLU A 51 -17.10 -25.70 -8.21
CA GLU A 51 -17.26 -26.86 -7.33
C GLU A 51 -18.57 -26.76 -6.53
N PRO A 52 -19.69 -27.29 -7.06
CA PRO A 52 -21.02 -27.08 -6.47
C PRO A 52 -21.15 -27.59 -5.03
N SER A 53 -20.43 -28.64 -4.66
CA SER A 53 -20.44 -29.21 -3.31
C SER A 53 -19.87 -28.27 -2.26
N LEU A 54 -18.95 -27.39 -2.65
CA LEU A 54 -18.34 -26.38 -1.79
C LEU A 54 -19.11 -25.06 -1.82
N GLN A 55 -20.08 -24.92 -2.73
CA GLN A 55 -20.77 -23.67 -3.04
C GLN A 55 -19.80 -22.54 -3.40
N ALA A 56 -18.76 -22.87 -4.18
CA ALA A 56 -17.66 -21.99 -4.56
C ALA A 56 -17.25 -22.14 -6.04
#